data_AF-A0A820KZZ9-F1
#
_entry.id   AF-A0A820KZZ9-F1
#
_cell.length_a   1.000
_cell.length_b   1.000
_cell.length_c   1.000
_cell.angle_alpha   90.00
_cell.angle_beta   90.00
_cell.angle_gamma   90.00
#
_symmetry.space_group_name_H-M   'P 1'
#
loop_
_entity.id
_entity.type
_entity.pdbx_description
1 polymer ?
#
loop_
_entity_poly.entity_id
_entity_poly.type
_entity_poly.pdbx_seq_one_letter_code
_entity_poly.pdbx_strand_id
1 'polypeptide(L)'
;MLCAFACNQQPSCHALDYDSASKRCRLFEGDLTTGSIVSSTSATSIVGIVELFPSLFVKTHNQSCETCQDSRYEICSTTTNTCQCRSNSYWDGSICALQLFTNDTCSQIDS
;
A
#
# COMPACT_ATOMS: atom_id res chain seq x y z
N MET A 1 13.33 -8.17 -5.32
CA MET A 1 13.26 -8.18 -3.83
C MET A 1 13.60 -6.84 -3.18
N LEU A 2 14.68 -6.14 -3.57
CA LEU A 2 15.06 -4.86 -2.92
C LEU A 2 13.97 -3.77 -2.96
N CYS A 3 13.27 -3.59 -4.10
CA CYS A 3 12.20 -2.59 -4.18
C CYS A 3 11.02 -2.90 -3.25
N ALA A 4 10.66 -4.17 -3.10
CA ALA A 4 9.58 -4.58 -2.20
C ALA A 4 9.97 -4.37 -0.73
N PHE A 5 11.23 -4.62 -0.37
CA PHE A 5 11.75 -4.29 0.96
C PHE A 5 11.75 -2.78 1.22
N ALA A 6 12.22 -1.98 0.26
CA ALA A 6 12.22 -0.52 0.37
C ALA A 6 10.79 0.04 0.49
N CYS A 7 9.86 -0.49 -0.30
CA CYS A 7 8.43 -0.18 -0.18
C CYS A 7 7.94 -0.53 1.23
N ASN A 8 8.27 -1.72 1.76
CA ASN A 8 7.87 -2.17 3.08
C ASN A 8 8.34 -1.28 4.25
N GLN A 9 9.41 -0.50 4.07
CA GLN A 9 9.85 0.47 5.07
C GLN A 9 9.08 1.79 5.04
N GLN A 10 8.31 2.05 3.98
CA GLN A 10 7.49 3.24 3.82
C GLN A 10 6.02 2.89 4.03
N PRO A 11 5.37 3.34 5.13
CA PRO A 11 3.97 3.02 5.42
C PRO A 11 2.99 3.38 4.30
N SER A 12 3.25 4.43 3.52
CA SER A 12 2.41 4.87 2.42
C SER A 12 2.62 4.09 1.12
N CYS A 13 3.69 3.31 0.99
CA CYS A 13 4.03 2.63 -0.26
C CYS A 13 3.24 1.33 -0.44
N HIS A 14 2.53 1.23 -1.57
CA HIS A 14 1.70 0.06 -1.90
C HIS A 14 1.95 -0.49 -3.30
N ALA A 15 2.55 0.30 -4.19
CA ALA A 15 2.97 -0.17 -5.50
C ALA A 15 4.43 0.24 -5.76
N LEU A 16 5.09 -0.55 -6.61
CA LEU A 16 6.44 -0.31 -7.05
C LEU A 16 6.58 -0.60 -8.53
N ASP A 17 7.53 0.06 -9.16
CA ASP A 17 7.99 -0.26 -10.50
C ASP A 17 9.51 -0.41 -10.49
N TYR A 18 9.99 -1.56 -10.97
CA TYR A 18 11.39 -1.85 -11.10
C TYR A 18 11.79 -1.95 -12.57
N ASP A 19 12.71 -1.10 -13.00
CA ASP A 19 13.28 -1.17 -14.33
C ASP A 19 14.64 -1.88 -14.30
N SER A 20 14.73 -3.03 -14.96
CA SER A 20 15.93 -3.86 -14.90
C SER A 20 17.09 -3.35 -15.78
N ALA A 21 16.84 -2.46 -16.75
CA ALA A 21 17.88 -1.79 -17.53
C ALA A 21 18.63 -0.73 -16.73
N SER A 22 17.89 0.18 -16.08
CA SER A 22 18.46 1.27 -15.26
C SER A 22 18.75 0.88 -13.82
N LYS A 23 18.28 -0.30 -13.36
CA LYS A 23 18.37 -0.77 -11.97
C LYS A 23 17.71 0.18 -10.97
N ARG A 24 16.62 0.85 -11.38
CA ARG A 24 15.90 1.82 -10.54
C ARG A 24 14.58 1.26 -10.01
N CYS A 25 14.27 1.59 -8.76
CA CYS A 25 12.96 1.36 -8.14
C CYS A 25 12.22 2.70 -8.07
N ARG A 26 10.97 2.73 -8.54
CA ARG A 26 10.02 3.80 -8.28
C ARG A 26 8.98 3.27 -7.30
N LEU A 27 8.74 4.01 -6.23
CA LEU A 27 7.79 3.64 -5.18
C LEU A 27 6.59 4.58 -5.28
N PHE A 28 5.39 4.02 -5.17
CA PHE A 28 4.15 4.77 -5.32
C PHE A 28 3.31 4.63 -4.06
N GLU A 29 2.75 5.77 -3.65
CA GLU A 29 1.77 5.81 -2.58
C GLU A 29 0.42 5.31 -3.09
N GLY A 30 -0.37 4.67 -2.22
CA GLY A 30 -1.69 4.13 -2.58
C GLY A 30 -2.80 5.17 -2.74
N ASP A 31 -2.48 6.39 -3.18
CA ASP A 31 -3.38 7.53 -3.31
C ASP A 31 -4.03 7.61 -4.70
N LEU A 32 -5.36 7.69 -4.74
CA LEU A 32 -6.15 7.90 -5.98
C LEU A 32 -6.20 9.36 -6.44
N THR A 33 -5.81 10.32 -5.60
CA THR A 33 -5.98 11.74 -5.92
C THR A 33 -4.87 12.31 -6.81
N THR A 34 -3.74 11.62 -6.95
CA THR A 34 -2.52 12.21 -7.56
C THR A 34 -1.94 11.51 -8.80
N GLY A 35 -2.39 10.33 -9.23
CA GLY A 35 -1.88 9.83 -10.52
C GLY A 35 -2.28 8.44 -10.98
N SER A 36 -2.27 8.29 -12.31
CA SER A 36 -2.14 7.00 -12.98
C SER A 36 -0.73 6.44 -12.76
N ILE A 37 -0.61 5.15 -12.47
CA ILE A 37 0.69 4.46 -12.55
C ILE A 37 1.06 4.42 -14.03
N VAL A 38 1.81 5.43 -14.48
CA VAL A 38 2.37 5.43 -15.83
C VAL A 38 3.47 4.38 -15.84
N SER A 39 3.15 3.22 -16.42
CA SER A 39 4.15 2.18 -16.68
C SER A 39 5.31 2.82 -17.44
N SER A 40 6.52 2.42 -17.10
CA SER A 40 7.69 2.81 -17.89
C SER A 40 7.45 2.48 -19.36
N THR A 41 7.87 3.36 -20.26
CA THR A 41 8.01 3.00 -21.68
C THR A 41 9.12 1.96 -21.89
N SER A 42 9.88 1.63 -20.85
CA SER A 42 10.85 0.55 -20.85
C SER A 42 10.18 -0.81 -20.93
N ALA A 43 10.54 -1.59 -21.93
CA ALA A 43 10.15 -3.00 -22.06
C ALA A 43 10.71 -3.89 -20.93
N THR A 44 11.62 -3.36 -20.10
CA THR A 44 12.24 -4.09 -18.98
C THR A 44 11.67 -3.70 -17.61
N SER A 45 10.57 -2.95 -17.59
CA SER A 45 9.87 -2.55 -16.37
C SER A 45 8.93 -3.64 -15.87
N ILE A 46 8.92 -3.83 -14.56
CA ILE A 46 8.05 -4.75 -13.87
C ILE A 46 7.34 -3.99 -12.76
N VAL A 47 6.01 -3.91 -12.85
CA VAL A 47 5.15 -3.35 -11.80
C VAL A 47 4.82 -4.45 -10.79
N GLY A 48 4.92 -4.12 -9.51
CA GLY A 48 4.51 -4.97 -8.41
C GLY A 48 3.65 -4.22 -7.41
N ILE A 49 2.80 -4.94 -6.71
CA ILE A 49 1.95 -4.43 -5.63
C ILE A 49 2.37 -5.15 -4.35
N VAL A 50 2.41 -4.43 -3.23
CA VAL A 50 2.58 -5.05 -1.91
C VAL A 50 1.19 -5.44 -1.42
N GLU A 51 0.85 -6.72 -1.60
CA GLU A 51 -0.44 -7.25 -1.14
C GLU A 51 -0.58 -7.20 0.38
N LEU A 52 -1.78 -6.81 0.81
CA LEU A 52 -2.17 -6.79 2.21
C LEU A 52 -3.11 -7.96 2.46
N PHE A 53 -2.58 -9.03 3.05
CA PHE A 53 -3.41 -10.15 3.46
C PHE A 53 -3.96 -9.92 4.86
N PRO A 54 -5.26 -10.21 5.12
CA PRO A 54 -5.83 -10.13 6.46
C PRO A 54 -5.08 -10.97 7.50
N SER A 55 -4.47 -12.09 7.08
CA SER A 55 -3.65 -12.96 7.94
C SER A 55 -2.34 -12.32 8.41
N LEU A 56 -1.85 -11.29 7.70
CA LEU A 56 -0.67 -10.52 8.06
C LEU A 56 -1.03 -9.26 8.86
N PHE A 57 -2.33 -9.02 9.08
CA PHE A 57 -2.85 -7.83 9.72
C PHE A 57 -3.24 -8.13 11.17
N VAL A 58 -2.61 -7.42 12.11
CA VAL A 58 -3.08 -7.43 13.50
C VAL A 58 -4.23 -6.45 13.61
N LYS A 59 -5.39 -6.92 14.06
CA LYS A 59 -6.61 -6.10 14.18
C LYS A 59 -6.51 -5.12 15.34
N THR A 60 -5.83 -4.00 15.12
CA THR A 60 -5.63 -2.93 16.10
C THR A 60 -6.55 -1.73 15.88
N HIS A 61 -7.33 -1.69 14.79
CA HIS A 61 -8.26 -0.61 14.51
C HIS A 61 -9.20 -0.31 15.69
N ASN A 62 -9.33 0.97 16.03
CA ASN A 62 -10.06 1.49 17.19
C ASN A 62 -9.56 1.04 18.57
N GLN A 63 -8.42 0.35 18.66
CA GLN A 63 -7.77 0.07 19.94
C GLN A 63 -6.90 1.25 20.41
N SER A 64 -6.33 1.15 21.61
CA SER A 64 -5.44 2.18 22.17
C SER A 64 -4.19 2.36 21.31
N CYS A 65 -3.66 3.58 21.27
CA CYS A 65 -2.48 3.91 20.47
C CYS A 65 -1.22 3.09 20.79
N GLU A 66 -1.15 2.46 21.96
CA GLU A 66 -0.07 1.55 22.34
C GLU A 66 -0.03 0.28 21.47
N THR A 67 -1.17 -0.10 20.89
CA THR A 67 -1.30 -1.35 20.11
C THR A 67 -0.82 -1.24 18.67
N CYS A 68 -0.81 -0.03 18.08
CA CYS A 68 -0.44 0.20 16.68
C CYS A 68 0.89 0.94 16.49
N GLN A 69 1.75 1.00 17.53
CA GLN A 69 3.05 1.70 17.44
C GLN A 69 3.94 1.15 16.32
N ASP A 70 3.96 -0.18 16.16
CA ASP A 70 4.72 -0.87 15.12
C ASP A 70 3.88 -1.17 13.87
N SER A 71 2.64 -0.66 13.80
CA SER A 71 1.77 -0.90 12.66
C SER A 71 2.20 -0.06 11.47
N ARG A 72 2.42 -0.75 10.36
CA ARG A 72 2.63 -0.13 9.06
C ARG A 72 1.34 0.46 8.48
N TYR A 73 0.19 -0.12 8.83
CA TYR A 73 -1.08 0.18 8.17
C TYR A 73 -1.96 1.15 8.95
N GLU A 74 -1.76 1.20 10.26
CA GLU A 74 -2.47 2.07 11.16
C GLU A 74 -1.52 3.10 11.79
N ILE A 75 -2.11 4.18 12.31
CA ILE A 75 -1.43 5.23 13.04
C ILE A 75 -2.33 5.68 14.19
N CYS A 76 -1.71 6.09 15.30
CA CYS A 76 -2.43 6.72 16.39
C CYS A 76 -3.06 8.04 15.93
N SER A 77 -4.38 8.13 15.99
CA SER A 77 -5.11 9.39 15.83
C SER A 77 -5.01 10.18 17.13
N THR A 78 -4.37 11.35 17.08
CA THR A 78 -4.27 12.25 18.23
C THR A 78 -5.62 12.82 18.66
N THR A 79 -6.62 12.79 17.77
CA THR A 79 -7.97 13.31 18.03
C THR A 79 -8.82 12.33 18.84
N THR A 80 -8.75 11.05 18.50
CA THR A 80 -9.57 10.00 19.14
C THR A 80 -8.78 9.17 20.15
N ASN A 81 -7.44 9.33 20.19
CA ASN A 81 -6.51 8.50 20.94
C ASN A 81 -6.66 6.99 20.63
N THR A 82 -6.99 6.68 19.39
CA THR A 82 -7.17 5.31 18.90
C THR A 82 -6.41 5.08 17.61
N CYS A 83 -6.11 3.81 17.34
CA CYS A 83 -5.50 3.38 16.09
C CYS A 83 -6.48 3.55 14.93
N GLN A 84 -6.08 4.33 13.93
CA GLN A 84 -6.84 4.63 12.73
C GLN A 84 -6.04 4.24 11.49
N CYS A 85 -6.73 3.98 10.38
CA CYS A 85 -6.08 3.76 9.11
C CYS A 85 -5.28 5.00 8.69
N ARG A 86 -4.11 4.77 8.07
CA ARG A 86 -3.29 5.86 7.53
C ARG A 86 -3.98 6.52 6.34
N SER A 87 -3.46 7.69 5.95
CA SER A 87 -3.92 8.38 4.74
C SER A 87 -4.00 7.44 3.54
N ASN A 88 -5.00 7.66 2.67
CA ASN A 88 -5.24 6.89 1.44
C ASN A 88 -5.68 5.43 1.65
N SER A 89 -5.98 5.07 2.90
CA SER A 89 -6.61 3.80 3.26
C SER A 89 -7.90 4.01 4.04
N TYR A 90 -8.75 3.00 4.07
CA TYR A 90 -10.00 2.99 4.83
C TYR A 90 -10.18 1.63 5.50
N TRP A 91 -10.92 1.62 6.60
CA TRP A 91 -11.25 0.38 7.28
C TRP A 91 -12.38 -0.35 6.54
N ASP A 92 -12.11 -1.53 6.00
CA ASP A 92 -13.10 -2.32 5.24
C ASP A 92 -13.90 -3.33 6.12
N GLY A 93 -13.62 -3.36 7.43
CA GLY A 93 -14.14 -4.35 8.36
C GLY A 93 -13.12 -5.38 8.81
N SER A 94 -12.03 -5.54 8.06
CA SER A 94 -10.96 -6.52 8.29
C SER A 94 -9.56 -5.91 8.32
N ILE A 95 -9.24 -5.01 7.38
CA ILE A 95 -7.94 -4.37 7.24
C ILE A 95 -8.11 -2.89 6.86
N CYS A 96 -7.03 -2.13 6.96
CA CYS A 96 -6.93 -0.83 6.30
C CYS A 96 -6.67 -1.03 4.80
N ALA A 97 -7.75 -1.19 4.05
CA ALA A 97 -7.74 -1.39 2.61
C ALA A 97 -7.38 -0.08 1.89
N LEU A 98 -6.75 -0.20 0.74
CA LEU A 98 -6.38 0.95 -0.07
C LEU A 98 -7.58 1.42 -0.87
N GLN A 99 -7.79 2.73 -0.87
CA GLN A 99 -8.87 3.31 -1.65
C GLN A 99 -8.72 2.98 -3.15
N LEU A 100 -7.48 2.87 -3.65
CA LEU A 100 -7.12 2.51 -5.03
C LEU A 100 -7.76 1.22 -5.53
N PHE A 101 -7.95 0.20 -4.69
CA PHE A 101 -8.50 -1.10 -5.11
C PHE A 101 -10.00 -1.25 -4.81
N THR A 102 -10.66 -0.20 -4.34
CA THR A 102 -12.09 -0.25 -4.02
C THR A 102 -12.89 -0.36 -5.32
N ASN A 103 -13.56 -1.49 -5.53
CA ASN A 103 -14.32 -1.83 -6.74
C ASN A 103 -13.49 -2.00 -8.02
N ASP A 104 -12.17 -2.04 -7.91
CA ASP A 104 -11.32 -2.29 -9.08
C ASP A 104 -11.32 -3.79 -9.37
N THR A 105 -11.59 -4.15 -10.62
CA THR A 105 -11.54 -5.54 -11.07
C THR A 105 -10.50 -5.63 -12.16
N CYS A 106 -9.44 -6.40 -11.95
CA CYS A 106 -8.55 -6.76 -13.03
C CYS A 106 -9.32 -7.68 -13.98
N SER A 107 -9.85 -7.12 -15.06
CA SER A 107 -10.14 -7.92 -16.25
C SER A 107 -8.80 -8.34 -16.82
N GLN A 108 -8.38 -9.58 -16.53
CA GLN A 108 -7.36 -10.22 -17.35
C GLN A 108 -7.87 -10.16 -18.79
N ILE A 109 -7.30 -9.27 -19.60
CA ILE A 109 -7.36 -9.44 -21.05
C ILE A 109 -6.38 -10.58 -21.32
N ASP A 110 -6.87 -11.81 -21.15
CA ASP A 110 -6.20 -12.98 -21.70
C ASP A 110 -6.04 -12.73 -23.20
N SER A 111 -4.79 -12.77 -23.62
CA SER A 111 -4.35 -12.62 -25.01
C SER A 111 -4.73 -13.84 -25.83
#